data_AF-A0A7S3A5T1-F1
#
_entry.id   AF-A0A7S3A5T1-F1
#
_cell.length_a   1.000
_cell.length_b   1.000
_cell.length_c   1.000
_cell.angle_alpha   90.00
_cell.angle_beta   90.00
_cell.angle_gamma   90.00
#
_symmetry.space_group_name_H-M   'P 1'
#
loop_
_entity.id
_entity.type
_entity.pdbx_description
1 polymer ?
#
loop_
_entity_poly.entity_id
_entity_poly.type
_entity_poly.pdbx_seq_one_letter_code
_entity_poly.pdbx_strand_id
1 'polypeptide(L)'
;MLPGIPLCLKYRAIYSYYMGVSQEECPNLDIPLHHVFKIFPRAYKCDCELINLQVDNIYNNKTPDDTPKGNSPQQPSSRDDLHNYVSTHFEAMLDAHGNVLAED
;
A
#
# COMPACT_ATOMS: atom_id res chain seq x y z
N MET A 1 0.96 -21.03 -12.78
CA MET A 1 1.69 -19.78 -12.51
C MET A 1 0.81 -18.64 -13.00
N LEU A 2 0.14 -17.89 -12.11
CA LEU A 2 -0.84 -16.88 -12.52
C LEU A 2 -0.14 -15.72 -13.25
N PRO A 3 -0.56 -15.38 -14.48
CA PRO A 3 0.00 -14.25 -15.24
C PRO A 3 -0.46 -12.94 -14.60
N GLY A 4 0.47 -12.01 -14.35
CA GLY A 4 0.17 -10.64 -13.90
C GLY A 4 0.46 -10.30 -12.44
N ILE A 5 0.79 -11.28 -11.59
CA ILE A 5 1.24 -10.99 -10.22
C ILE A 5 2.74 -10.64 -10.26
N PRO A 6 3.16 -9.42 -9.84
CA PRO A 6 4.55 -9.02 -9.85
C PRO A 6 5.36 -9.99 -8.98
N LEU A 7 6.56 -10.35 -9.46
CA LEU A 7 7.40 -11.39 -8.85
C LEU A 7 7.67 -11.12 -7.35
N CYS A 8 7.75 -9.84 -6.96
CA CYS A 8 7.94 -9.41 -5.58
C CYS A 8 6.81 -9.89 -4.63
N LEU A 9 5.55 -9.90 -5.07
CA LEU A 9 4.41 -10.27 -4.21
C LEU A 9 4.47 -11.76 -3.80
N LYS A 10 4.97 -12.62 -4.70
CA LYS A 10 5.11 -14.05 -4.43
C LYS A 10 6.17 -14.33 -3.37
N TYR A 11 7.31 -13.63 -3.44
CA TYR A 11 8.36 -13.75 -2.43
C TYR A 11 7.94 -13.16 -1.09
N ARG A 12 7.19 -12.05 -1.07
CA ARG A 12 6.58 -11.47 0.15
C ARG A 12 5.64 -12.47 0.84
N ALA A 13 4.80 -13.16 0.07
CA ALA A 13 3.90 -14.18 0.62
C ALA A 13 4.63 -15.39 1.23
N ILE A 14 5.68 -15.88 0.55
CA ILE A 14 6.47 -17.01 1.06
C ILE A 14 7.25 -16.60 2.31
N TYR A 15 7.87 -15.42 2.31
CA TYR A 15 8.64 -14.91 3.44
C TYR A 15 7.76 -14.64 4.67
N SER A 16 6.62 -13.97 4.49
CA SER A 16 5.66 -13.69 5.58
C SER A 16 5.14 -14.96 6.24
N TYR A 17 4.88 -16.03 5.46
CA TYR A 17 4.47 -17.33 6.00
C TYR A 17 5.50 -17.91 6.97
N TYR A 18 6.78 -17.89 6.61
CA TYR A 18 7.83 -18.41 7.49
C TYR A 18 8.12 -17.50 8.69
N MET A 19 8.03 -16.18 8.51
CA MET A 19 8.29 -15.20 9.58
C MET A 19 7.07 -14.94 10.49
N GLY A 20 5.90 -15.47 10.17
CA GLY A 20 4.67 -15.24 10.94
C GLY A 20 4.15 -13.81 10.84
N VAL A 21 4.42 -13.12 9.72
CA VAL A 21 3.94 -11.75 9.47
C VAL A 21 2.46 -11.77 9.07
N SER A 22 1.70 -10.76 9.51
CA SER A 22 0.27 -10.65 9.21
C SER A 22 0.00 -10.39 7.72
N GLN A 23 -1.22 -10.71 7.27
CA GLN A 23 -1.62 -10.49 5.88
C GLN A 23 -1.63 -9.01 5.47
N GLU A 24 -1.88 -8.11 6.43
CA GLU A 24 -1.92 -6.66 6.21
C GLU A 24 -0.51 -6.08 6.01
N GLU A 25 0.49 -6.63 6.71
CA GLU A 25 1.89 -6.20 6.60
C GLU A 25 2.62 -6.85 5.43
N CYS A 26 2.14 -8.01 4.95
CA CYS A 26 2.75 -8.76 3.86
C CYS A 26 3.05 -7.92 2.59
N PRO A 27 2.12 -7.05 2.10
CA PRO A 27 2.39 -6.18 0.96
C PRO A 27 3.46 -5.12 1.22
N ASN A 28 3.73 -4.79 2.47
CA ASN A 28 4.67 -3.73 2.87
C ASN A 28 6.07 -4.26 3.20
N LEU A 29 6.30 -5.57 3.06
CA LEU A 29 7.60 -6.18 3.35
C LEU A 29 8.68 -5.73 2.36
N ASP A 30 9.81 -5.27 2.91
CA ASP A 30 10.99 -4.96 2.12
C ASP A 30 11.77 -6.21 1.73
N ILE A 31 11.86 -6.50 0.43
CA ILE A 31 12.55 -7.67 -0.11
C ILE A 31 13.58 -7.16 -1.13
N PRO A 32 14.87 -7.16 -0.76
CA PRO A 32 15.91 -6.65 -1.65
C PRO A 32 16.17 -7.62 -2.81
N LEU A 33 16.53 -7.06 -3.97
CA LEU A 33 16.97 -7.83 -5.13
C LEU A 33 18.36 -8.43 -4.90
N HIS A 34 18.65 -9.55 -5.57
CA HIS A 34 19.95 -10.25 -5.51
C HIS A 34 20.37 -10.71 -4.11
N HIS A 35 19.40 -10.96 -3.24
CA HIS A 35 19.62 -11.56 -1.94
C HIS A 35 19.07 -12.98 -1.92
N VAL A 36 19.85 -13.90 -1.35
CA VAL A 36 19.43 -15.26 -1.09
C VAL A 36 18.90 -15.34 0.34
N PHE A 37 17.66 -15.82 0.49
CA PHE A 37 17.04 -16.08 1.79
C PHE A 37 17.41 -17.49 2.24
N LYS A 38 18.23 -17.60 3.28
CA LYS A 38 18.54 -18.86 3.94
C LYS A 38 17.62 -19.01 5.14
N ILE A 39 16.63 -19.89 5.01
CA ILE A 39 15.60 -20.12 6.03
C ILE A 39 16.02 -21.32 6.89
N PHE A 40 16.02 -21.14 8.21
CA PHE A 40 16.26 -22.18 9.19
C PHE A 40 14.95 -22.48 9.92
N PRO A 41 14.24 -23.56 9.55
CA PRO A 41 13.06 -23.96 10.29
C PRO A 41 13.48 -24.43 11.69
N ARG A 42 12.97 -23.77 12.72
CA ARG A 42 13.07 -24.19 14.12
C ARG A 42 11.70 -24.64 14.61
N ALA A 43 11.65 -25.31 15.75
CA ALA A 43 10.37 -25.61 16.36
C ALA A 43 9.64 -24.29 16.69
N TYR A 44 8.43 -24.12 16.14
CA TYR A 44 7.52 -22.97 16.35
C TYR A 44 7.98 -21.59 15.83
N LYS A 45 9.16 -21.49 15.21
CA LYS A 45 9.69 -20.26 14.60
C LYS A 45 10.57 -20.59 13.40
N CYS A 46 10.75 -19.65 12.48
CA CYS A 46 11.80 -19.75 11.47
C CYS A 46 12.76 -18.57 11.62
N ASP A 47 14.05 -18.86 11.58
CA ASP A 47 15.08 -17.82 11.46
C ASP A 47 15.40 -17.64 9.97
N CYS A 48 15.79 -16.43 9.56
CA CYS A 48 16.24 -16.18 8.20
C CYS A 48 17.51 -15.32 8.18
N GLU A 49 18.50 -15.80 7.44
CA GLU A 49 19.70 -15.04 7.07
C GLU A 49 19.57 -14.58 5.62
N LEU A 50 19.82 -13.30 5.36
CA LEU A 50 19.92 -12.74 4.01
C LEU A 50 21.39 -12.71 3.58
N ILE A 51 21.68 -13.33 2.45
CA ILE A 51 23.02 -13.36 1.86
C ILE A 51 23.00 -12.50 0.59
N ASN A 52 23.73 -11.39 0.60
CA ASN A 52 23.87 -10.52 -0.56
C ASN A 52 24.85 -11.12 -1.58
N LEU A 53 24.44 -11.22 -2.85
CA LEU A 53 25.26 -11.75 -3.94
C LEU A 53 26.26 -10.73 -4.53
N GLN A 54 26.33 -9.51 -4.01
CA GLN A 54 27.25 -8.44 -4.45
C GLN A 54 27.11 -8.07 -5.94
N VAL A 55 25.88 -8.14 -6.47
CA VAL A 55 25.56 -7.71 -7.83
C VAL A 55 24.70 -6.45 -7.76
N ASP A 56 25.16 -5.39 -8.41
CA ASP A 56 24.45 -4.12 -8.48
C ASP A 56 23.02 -4.30 -9.01
N ASN A 57 22.07 -3.57 -8.41
CA ASN A 57 20.70 -3.55 -8.85
C ASN A 57 20.08 -2.17 -8.63
N ILE A 58 18.99 -1.92 -9.35
CA ILE A 58 18.14 -0.75 -9.14
C ILE A 58 17.06 -1.18 -8.15
N TYR A 59 16.98 -0.51 -7.01
CA TYR A 59 15.93 -0.74 -6.03
C TYR A 59 14.56 -0.44 -6.67
N ASN A 60 13.75 -1.48 -6.86
CA ASN A 60 12.40 -1.39 -7.43
C ASN A 60 11.36 -2.00 -6.48
N ASN A 61 11.63 -1.99 -5.19
CA ASN A 61 10.70 -2.52 -4.21
C ASN A 61 9.70 -1.43 -3.83
N LYS A 62 8.61 -1.34 -4.59
CA LYS A 62 7.50 -0.42 -4.30
C LYS A 62 6.57 -1.09 -3.28
N THR A 63 6.43 -0.47 -2.11
CA THR A 63 5.34 -0.76 -1.18
C THR A 63 4.15 0.14 -1.52
N PRO A 64 2.92 -0.25 -1.17
CA PRO A 64 1.73 0.60 -1.28
C PRO A 64 1.95 2.04 -0.76
N ASP A 65 2.76 2.20 0.29
CA ASP A 65 3.08 3.49 0.91
C ASP A 65 4.08 4.35 0.10
N ASP A 66 4.84 3.75 -0.83
CA ASP A 66 5.78 4.46 -1.72
C ASP A 66 5.08 5.15 -2.90
N THR A 67 3.76 4.96 -3.04
CA THR A 67 2.97 5.79 -3.95
C THR A 67 3.05 7.22 -3.43
N PRO A 68 3.48 8.23 -4.22
CA PRO A 68 3.42 9.61 -3.77
C PRO A 68 1.99 9.84 -3.30
N LYS A 69 1.82 10.22 -2.03
CA LYS A 69 0.52 10.57 -1.45
C LYS A 69 -0.04 11.73 -2.26
N GLY A 70 -0.68 11.44 -3.39
CA GLY A 70 -1.57 12.38 -4.05
C GLY A 70 -2.62 12.71 -3.02
N ASN A 71 -2.72 14.00 -2.67
CA ASN A 71 -3.60 14.55 -1.63
C ASN A 71 -4.76 13.61 -1.30
N SER A 72 -4.59 12.80 -0.26
CA SER A 72 -5.72 12.19 0.42
C SER A 72 -6.58 13.37 0.89
N PRO A 73 -7.92 13.37 0.73
CA PRO A 73 -8.75 14.42 1.30
C PRO A 73 -8.36 14.55 2.76
N GLN A 74 -7.76 15.69 3.14
CA GLN A 74 -7.33 15.91 4.52
C GLN A 74 -8.58 15.81 5.38
N GLN A 75 -8.65 14.76 6.19
CA GLN A 75 -9.72 14.58 7.14
C GLN A 75 -9.72 15.83 8.04
N PRO A 76 -10.85 16.54 8.19
CA PRO A 76 -10.88 17.83 8.86
C PRO A 76 -10.32 17.72 10.27
N SER A 77 -9.26 18.48 10.53
CA SER A 77 -8.47 18.45 11.76
C SER A 77 -9.17 19.07 12.97
N SER A 78 -10.26 19.80 12.74
CA SER A 78 -11.07 20.42 13.77
C SER A 78 -12.57 20.34 13.46
N ARG A 79 -13.40 20.55 14.49
CA ARG A 79 -14.86 20.56 14.35
C ARG A 79 -15.35 21.67 13.42
N ASP A 80 -14.67 22.81 13.41
CA ASP A 80 -14.99 23.95 12.54
C ASP A 80 -14.64 23.63 11.08
N ASP A 81 -13.52 22.92 10.85
CA ASP A 81 -13.14 22.43 9.52
C ASP A 81 -14.16 21.42 8.97
N LEU A 82 -14.72 20.56 9.84
CA LEU A 82 -15.74 19.58 9.45
C LEU A 82 -17.04 20.27 9.02
N HIS A 83 -17.47 21.30 9.75
CA HIS A 83 -18.66 22.07 9.40
C HIS A 83 -18.50 22.73 8.03
N ASN A 84 -17.34 23.36 7.79
CA ASN A 84 -17.03 23.99 6.50
C ASN A 84 -16.99 22.96 5.36
N TYR A 85 -16.34 21.80 5.57
CA TYR A 85 -16.28 20.73 4.58
C TYR A 85 -17.68 20.23 4.21
N VAL A 86 -18.53 19.93 5.19
CA VAL A 86 -19.89 19.43 4.97
C VAL A 86 -20.75 20.47 4.26
N SER A 87 -20.66 21.75 4.66
CA SER A 87 -21.38 22.84 3.98
C SER A 87 -20.95 23.00 2.53
N THR A 88 -19.64 23.06 2.23
CA THR A 88 -19.16 23.22 0.85
C THR A 88 -19.52 22.01 -0.02
N HIS A 89 -19.46 20.79 0.52
CA HIS A 89 -19.82 19.60 -0.24
C HIS A 89 -21.33 19.50 -0.51
N PHE A 90 -22.16 19.95 0.43
CA PHE A 90 -23.61 19.97 0.28
C PHE A 90 -24.07 20.99 -0.76
N GLU A 91 -23.52 22.22 -0.72
CA GLU A 91 -23.77 23.25 -1.74
C GLU A 91 -23.35 22.77 -3.14
N ALA A 92 -22.16 22.16 -3.27
CA ALA A 92 -21.70 21.61 -4.55
C ALA A 92 -22.60 20.47 -5.08
N MET A 93 -23.21 19.67 -4.19
CA MET A 93 -24.21 18.66 -4.57
C MET A 93 -25.53 19.29 -5.02
N LEU A 94 -25.98 20.36 -4.36
CA LEU A 94 -27.20 21.07 -4.76
C LEU A 94 -27.02 21.77 -6.11
N ASP A 95 -25.87 22.40 -6.36
CA ASP A 95 -25.54 23.03 -7.64
C ASP A 95 -25.50 22.02 -8.79
N ALA A 96 -24.98 20.81 -8.54
CA ALA A 96 -24.93 19.73 -9.53
C ALA A 96 -26.31 19.20 -9.93
N HIS A 97 -27.33 19.38 -9.07
CA HIS A 97 -28.71 18.94 -9.31
C HIS A 97 -29.67 20.09 -9.65
N GLY A 98 -29.20 21.35 -9.63
CA GLY A 98 -30.03 22.54 -9.75
C GLY A 98 -30.25 23.11 -11.15
N ASN A 99 -29.64 22.54 -12.21
CA ASN A 99 -29.75 23.11 -13.57
C ASN A 99 -30.46 22.17 -14.57
N VAL A 100 -31.67 21.74 -14.20
CA VAL A 100 -32.67 21.23 -15.15
C VAL A 100 -33.93 22.03 -14.86
N LEU A 101 -34.42 22.78 -15.86
CA LEU A 101 -35.58 23.70 -15.85
C LEU A 101 -35.26 25.20 -15.73
N ALA A 102 -34.65 25.77 -16.77
CA ALA A 102 -35.04 27.09 -17.31
C ALA A 102 -34.28 27.39 -18.60
N GLU A 103 -34.83 27.03 -19.76
CA GLU A 103 -34.73 27.85 -20.98
C GLU A 103 -36.04 27.69 -21.77
N ASP A 104 -36.65 28.84 -22.09
CA ASP A 104 -37.89 29.05 -22.84
C ASP A 104 -37.80 28.65 -24.34
#